data_AF-A0A7C7QVY4-F1
#
_entry.id   AF-A0A7C7QVY4-F1
#
_cell.length_a   1.000
_cell.length_b   1.000
_cell.length_c   1.000
_cell.angle_alpha   90.00
_cell.angle_beta   90.00
_cell.angle_gamma   90.00
#
_symmetry.space_group_name_H-M   'P 1'
#
loop_
_entity.id
_entity.type
_entity.pdbx_description
1 polymer ?
#
loop_
_entity_poly.entity_id
_entity_poly.type
_entity_poly.pdbx_seq_one_letter_code
_entity_poly.pdbx_strand_id
1 'polypeptide(L)'
;MTGTDASAYVGIFTAAVASALYVATYRSFVYLLRYPRNWTSPSLPETLATGALAVLVVALVSLSANGLDIASLVVSSVFIAALLSIIAAPAYAFRPASRPVEFLAKHGDYAGLWLLGPAIVAGLIIPNIKLQAVMLTAMAIEAIWFARQRMFGQGRQLYPLKDRDLSVLKTQAKDDLKAFRRRHHIRELVLSNDAVSWRGCEKTTAPCPFNLYVNRLGLNTAPCCREHMKDLSHYVAGALSKMGAVHWLEGGSLLGAIRENGALLDWEDDVDISVLLTADMTWDKLT
;
A
#
# COMPACT_ATOMS: atom_id res chain seq x y z
N MET A 1 31.13 36.07 14.93
CA MET A 1 30.65 34.75 14.46
C MET A 1 31.80 34.12 13.69
N THR A 2 32.46 33.15 14.31
CA THR A 2 33.68 32.51 13.80
C THR A 2 33.32 31.53 12.68
N GLY A 3 34.22 31.29 11.71
CA GLY A 3 33.95 30.46 10.51
C GLY A 3 33.46 29.03 10.78
N THR A 4 33.63 28.52 12.00
CA THR A 4 33.09 27.24 12.49
C THR A 4 31.56 27.23 12.55
N ASP A 5 30.93 28.33 12.98
CA ASP A 5 29.48 28.40 13.13
C ASP A 5 28.82 28.41 11.75
N ALA A 6 29.36 29.19 10.81
CA ALA A 6 28.89 29.26 9.43
C ALA A 6 28.95 27.90 8.72
N SER A 7 30.01 27.12 8.94
CA SER A 7 30.15 25.76 8.38
C SER A 7 29.10 24.79 8.94
N ALA A 8 28.78 24.88 10.24
CA ALA A 8 27.76 24.05 10.86
C ALA A 8 26.36 24.37 10.33
N TYR A 9 26.02 25.66 10.19
CA TYR A 9 24.73 26.08 9.63
C TYR A 9 24.53 25.62 8.18
N VAL A 10 25.58 25.69 7.34
CA VAL A 10 25.51 25.19 5.95
C VAL A 10 25.33 23.67 5.92
N GLY A 11 25.99 22.92 6.81
CA GLY A 11 25.81 21.48 6.94
C GLY A 11 24.37 21.09 7.33
N ILE A 12 23.81 21.78 8.33
CA ILE A 12 22.42 21.53 8.79
C ILE A 12 21.43 21.90 7.69
N PHE A 13 21.62 23.04 7.02
CA PHE A 13 20.74 23.47 5.95
C PHE A 13 20.72 22.47 4.78
N THR A 14 21.90 22.05 4.32
CA THR A 14 22.00 21.07 3.22
C THR A 14 21.45 19.70 3.60
N ALA A 15 21.60 19.27 4.86
CA ALA A 15 20.95 18.08 5.39
C ALA A 15 19.42 18.18 5.37
N ALA A 16 18.86 19.31 5.81
CA ALA A 16 17.42 19.54 5.78
C ALA A 16 16.85 19.55 4.35
N VAL A 17 17.58 20.16 3.40
CA VAL A 17 17.22 20.12 1.97
C VAL A 17 17.24 18.69 1.43
N ALA A 18 18.25 17.88 1.78
CA ALA A 18 18.33 16.48 1.36
C ALA A 18 17.15 15.65 1.91
N SER A 19 16.80 15.83 3.19
CA SER A 19 15.63 15.21 3.81
C SER A 19 14.32 15.62 3.10
N ALA A 20 14.11 16.92 2.85
CA ALA A 20 12.91 17.41 2.19
C ALA A 20 12.76 16.87 0.76
N LEU A 21 13.86 16.84 0.00
CA LEU A 21 13.89 16.30 -1.35
C LEU A 21 13.62 14.78 -1.36
N TYR A 22 14.16 14.05 -0.39
CA TYR A 22 13.86 12.64 -0.22
C TYR A 22 12.38 12.40 0.10
N VAL A 23 11.77 13.19 1.00
CA VAL A 23 10.33 13.12 1.30
C VAL A 23 9.50 13.40 0.05
N ALA A 24 9.87 14.41 -0.75
CA ALA A 24 9.19 14.71 -2.01
C ALA A 24 9.29 13.54 -3.01
N THR A 25 10.47 12.93 -3.12
CA THR A 25 10.72 11.74 -3.95
C THR A 25 9.85 10.57 -3.49
N TYR A 26 9.85 10.27 -2.19
CA TYR A 26 9.04 9.21 -1.60
C TYR A 26 7.54 9.42 -1.86
N ARG A 27 7.03 10.64 -1.67
CA ARG A 27 5.62 10.98 -1.93
C ARG A 27 5.27 10.86 -3.41
N SER A 28 6.14 11.36 -4.29
CA SER A 28 5.98 11.25 -5.74
C SER A 28 5.92 9.78 -6.17
N PHE A 29 6.78 8.93 -5.59
CA PHE A 29 6.76 7.50 -5.86
C PHE A 29 5.48 6.83 -5.39
N VAL A 30 5.05 7.06 -4.14
CA VAL A 30 3.80 6.49 -3.61
C VAL A 30 2.60 6.92 -4.46
N TYR A 31 2.60 8.15 -4.97
CA TYR A 31 1.58 8.63 -5.88
C TYR A 31 1.55 7.84 -7.20
N LEU A 32 2.70 7.52 -7.79
CA LEU A 32 2.77 6.69 -8.99
C LEU A 32 2.17 5.29 -8.78
N LEU A 33 2.19 4.75 -7.56
CA LEU A 33 1.65 3.41 -7.27
C LEU A 33 0.12 3.33 -7.41
N ARG A 34 -0.60 4.46 -7.57
CA ARG A 34 -2.03 4.45 -7.88
C ARG A 34 -2.33 3.83 -9.25
N TYR A 35 -1.44 4.00 -10.21
CA TYR A 35 -1.62 3.52 -11.59
C TYR A 35 -1.64 1.99 -11.66
N PRO A 36 -0.57 1.26 -11.24
CA PRO A 36 -0.57 -0.19 -11.32
C PRO A 36 -1.67 -0.84 -10.48
N ARG A 37 -2.12 -0.20 -9.38
CA ARG A 37 -3.28 -0.66 -8.59
C ARG A 37 -4.60 -0.58 -9.36
N ASN A 38 -4.73 0.40 -10.25
CA ASN A 38 -5.90 0.60 -11.10
C ASN A 38 -5.68 0.03 -12.52
N TRP A 39 -4.79 -0.96 -12.67
CA TRP A 39 -4.49 -1.62 -13.93
C TRP A 39 -3.99 -0.70 -15.05
N THR A 40 -3.57 0.52 -14.72
CA THR A 40 -3.07 1.52 -15.66
C THR A 40 -1.56 1.67 -15.52
N SER A 41 -0.89 2.12 -16.58
CA SER A 41 0.52 2.49 -16.52
C SER A 41 0.65 3.97 -16.13
N PRO A 42 1.65 4.34 -15.32
CA PRO A 42 1.92 5.74 -15.04
C PRO A 42 2.25 6.49 -16.32
N SER A 43 1.88 7.77 -16.40
CA SER A 43 2.21 8.58 -17.55
C SER A 43 3.73 8.79 -17.65
N LEU A 44 4.23 8.97 -18.88
CA LEU A 44 5.66 9.25 -19.10
C LEU A 44 6.14 10.49 -18.33
N PRO A 45 5.42 11.65 -18.34
CA PRO A 45 5.85 12.83 -17.60
C PRO A 45 5.97 12.60 -16.09
N GLU A 46 5.01 11.91 -15.47
CA GLU A 46 5.07 11.65 -14.03
C GLU A 46 6.20 10.67 -13.69
N THR A 47 6.42 9.65 -14.51
CA THR A 47 7.54 8.71 -14.36
C THR A 47 8.88 9.42 -14.44
N LEU A 48 9.05 10.30 -15.43
CA LEU A 48 10.26 11.12 -15.59
C LEU A 48 10.44 12.09 -14.41
N ALA A 49 9.37 12.70 -13.93
CA ALA A 49 9.44 13.60 -12.77
C ALA A 49 9.89 12.87 -11.50
N THR A 50 9.33 11.69 -11.20
CA THR A 50 9.78 10.88 -10.05
C THR A 50 11.22 10.39 -10.23
N GLY A 51 11.60 9.97 -11.43
CA GLY A 51 12.97 9.58 -11.74
C GLY A 51 13.97 10.74 -11.56
N ALA A 52 13.61 11.94 -12.03
CA ALA A 52 14.40 13.14 -11.85
C ALA A 52 14.58 13.50 -10.36
N LEU A 53 13.51 13.41 -9.56
CA LEU A 53 13.60 13.61 -8.11
C LEU A 53 14.57 12.62 -7.45
N ALA A 54 14.50 11.34 -7.80
CA ALA A 54 15.41 10.32 -7.28
C ALA A 54 16.88 10.61 -7.66
N VAL A 55 17.13 10.97 -8.92
CA VAL A 55 18.47 11.37 -9.40
C VAL A 55 18.96 12.62 -8.66
N LEU A 56 18.10 13.61 -8.42
CA LEU A 56 18.45 14.82 -7.68
C LEU A 56 18.82 14.52 -6.22
N VAL A 57 18.14 13.58 -5.55
CA VAL A 57 18.52 13.14 -4.20
C VAL A 57 19.93 12.54 -4.23
N VAL A 58 20.18 11.60 -5.14
CA VAL A 58 21.48 10.92 -5.27
C VAL A 58 22.59 11.92 -5.58
N ALA A 59 22.36 12.83 -6.52
CA ALA A 59 23.31 13.88 -6.90
C ALA A 59 23.59 14.83 -5.74
N LEU A 60 22.54 15.29 -5.03
CA LEU A 60 22.67 16.18 -3.88
C LEU A 60 23.49 15.52 -2.76
N VAL A 61 23.31 14.22 -2.52
CA VAL A 61 24.03 13.49 -1.48
C VAL A 61 25.48 13.23 -1.87
N SER A 62 25.75 12.87 -3.11
CA SER A 62 27.07 12.44 -3.59
C SER A 62 27.99 13.56 -4.06
N LEU A 63 27.48 14.70 -4.53
CA LEU A 63 28.31 15.82 -5.00
C LEU A 63 28.75 16.71 -3.84
N SER A 64 30.03 17.07 -3.80
CA SER A 64 30.61 17.98 -2.81
C SER A 64 31.58 18.97 -3.48
N ALA A 65 32.03 19.98 -2.73
CA ALA A 65 33.08 20.90 -3.21
C ALA A 65 34.39 20.19 -3.56
N ASN A 66 34.65 19.02 -2.96
CA ASN A 66 35.85 18.20 -3.19
C ASN A 66 35.64 17.16 -4.32
N GLY A 67 34.53 17.22 -5.05
CA GLY A 67 34.17 16.29 -6.10
C GLY A 67 33.11 15.26 -5.68
N LEU A 68 33.10 14.13 -6.38
CA LEU A 68 32.10 13.08 -6.24
C LEU A 68 32.49 12.07 -5.14
N ASP A 69 31.62 11.94 -4.13
CA ASP A 69 31.71 10.89 -3.12
C ASP A 69 31.08 9.60 -3.64
N ILE A 70 31.94 8.70 -4.13
CA ILE A 70 31.55 7.41 -4.71
C ILE A 70 30.81 6.53 -3.69
N ALA A 71 31.22 6.55 -2.41
CA ALA A 71 30.59 5.73 -1.38
C ALA A 71 29.14 6.20 -1.16
N SER A 72 28.94 7.50 -1.01
CA SER A 72 27.60 8.08 -0.86
C SER A 72 26.74 7.89 -2.12
N LEU A 73 27.33 7.96 -3.32
CA LEU A 73 26.64 7.69 -4.58
C LEU A 73 26.08 6.26 -4.63
N VAL A 74 26.94 5.27 -4.39
CA VAL A 74 26.57 3.86 -4.46
C VAL A 74 25.53 3.53 -3.39
N VAL A 75 25.77 3.94 -2.14
CA VAL A 75 24.86 3.63 -1.03
C VAL A 75 23.50 4.29 -1.22
N SER A 76 23.44 5.57 -1.58
CA SER A 76 22.14 6.25 -1.79
C SER A 76 21.37 5.65 -2.96
N SER A 77 22.04 5.32 -4.07
CA SER A 77 21.41 4.71 -5.25
C SER A 77 20.83 3.33 -4.94
N VAL A 78 21.62 2.45 -4.31
CA VAL A 78 21.19 1.10 -3.94
C VAL A 78 20.06 1.16 -2.91
N PHE A 79 20.18 2.02 -1.91
CA PHE A 79 19.16 2.17 -0.88
C PHE A 79 17.82 2.64 -1.45
N ILE A 80 17.83 3.68 -2.28
CA ILE A 80 16.62 4.19 -2.93
C ILE A 80 16.03 3.08 -3.81
N ALA A 81 16.81 2.44 -4.67
CA ALA A 81 16.30 1.36 -5.53
C ALA A 81 15.68 0.20 -4.73
N ALA A 82 16.33 -0.23 -3.65
CA ALA A 82 15.82 -1.29 -2.77
C ALA A 82 14.51 -0.89 -2.10
N LEU A 83 14.45 0.31 -1.53
CA LEU A 83 13.26 0.81 -0.87
C LEU A 83 12.08 0.97 -1.84
N LEU A 84 12.32 1.59 -3.00
CA LEU A 84 11.29 1.75 -4.03
C LEU A 84 10.77 0.37 -4.50
N SER A 85 11.65 -0.62 -4.64
CA SER A 85 11.26 -1.99 -4.98
C SER A 85 10.36 -2.63 -3.92
N ILE A 86 10.68 -2.45 -2.64
CA ILE A 86 9.86 -2.94 -1.52
C ILE A 86 8.47 -2.30 -1.53
N ILE A 87 8.41 -0.97 -1.64
CA ILE A 87 7.15 -0.21 -1.61
C ILE A 87 6.28 -0.52 -2.85
N ALA A 88 6.90 -0.70 -4.02
CA ALA A 88 6.20 -1.01 -5.25
C ALA A 88 5.69 -2.45 -5.33
N ALA A 89 6.35 -3.40 -4.68
CA ALA A 89 6.05 -4.82 -4.84
C ALA A 89 4.56 -5.18 -4.63
N PRO A 90 3.86 -4.69 -3.59
CA PRO A 90 2.42 -4.92 -3.44
C PRO A 90 1.58 -4.42 -4.62
N ALA A 91 1.96 -3.29 -5.22
CA ALA A 91 1.23 -2.72 -6.36
C ALA A 91 1.45 -3.51 -7.66
N TYR A 92 2.63 -4.08 -7.87
CA TYR A 92 2.92 -4.91 -9.05
C TYR A 92 2.44 -6.36 -8.90
N ALA A 93 2.41 -6.89 -7.69
CA ALA A 93 1.94 -8.25 -7.41
C ALA A 93 0.41 -8.43 -7.59
N PHE A 94 -0.32 -7.37 -7.95
CA PHE A 94 -1.72 -7.46 -8.42
C PHE A 94 -1.83 -8.31 -9.69
N ARG A 95 -0.82 -8.27 -10.57
CA ARG A 95 -0.68 -9.20 -11.69
C ARG A 95 0.16 -10.41 -11.28
N PRO A 96 0.08 -11.55 -11.99
CA PRO A 96 1.08 -12.61 -11.85
C PRO A 96 2.48 -11.99 -12.01
N ALA A 97 3.29 -12.06 -10.96
CA ALA A 97 4.58 -11.39 -10.91
C ALA A 97 5.69 -12.42 -10.70
N SER A 98 6.94 -12.01 -10.88
CA SER A 98 8.07 -12.87 -10.57
C SER A 98 8.10 -13.21 -9.07
N ARG A 99 8.59 -14.41 -8.73
CA ARG A 99 8.67 -14.87 -7.33
C ARG A 99 9.29 -13.85 -6.36
N PRO A 100 10.34 -13.08 -6.70
CA PRO A 100 10.87 -12.05 -5.82
C PRO A 100 9.89 -10.92 -5.52
N VAL A 101 9.14 -10.45 -6.53
CA VAL A 101 8.13 -9.40 -6.36
C VAL A 101 6.99 -9.90 -5.48
N GLU A 102 6.55 -11.14 -5.68
CA GLU A 102 5.51 -11.74 -4.83
C GLU A 102 5.97 -11.93 -3.39
N PHE A 103 7.24 -12.32 -3.20
CA PHE A 103 7.84 -12.42 -1.88
C PHE A 103 7.87 -11.05 -1.18
N LEU A 104 8.35 -10.01 -1.85
CA LEU A 104 8.36 -8.65 -1.30
C LEU A 104 6.95 -8.14 -1.03
N ALA A 105 6.00 -8.36 -1.93
CA ALA A 105 4.61 -7.95 -1.76
C ALA A 105 3.98 -8.59 -0.52
N LYS A 106 4.26 -9.87 -0.27
CA LYS A 106 3.79 -10.61 0.90
C LYS A 106 4.38 -10.09 2.22
N HIS A 107 5.52 -9.41 2.18
CA HIS A 107 6.19 -8.83 3.34
C HIS A 107 6.16 -7.29 3.32
N GLY A 108 5.42 -6.67 2.40
CA GLY A 108 5.47 -5.23 2.16
C GLY A 108 5.08 -4.40 3.39
N ASP A 109 4.35 -5.02 4.30
CA ASP A 109 3.93 -4.47 5.57
C ASP A 109 5.01 -4.48 6.68
N TYR A 110 6.24 -4.90 6.40
CA TYR A 110 7.38 -4.76 7.33
C TYR A 110 8.75 -4.84 6.65
N ALA A 111 8.83 -5.17 5.36
CA ALA A 111 10.08 -5.30 4.64
C ALA A 111 10.92 -4.01 4.63
N GLY A 112 10.28 -2.83 4.72
CA GLY A 112 11.00 -1.56 4.89
C GLY A 112 11.89 -1.53 6.15
N LEU A 113 11.50 -2.25 7.22
CA LEU A 113 12.32 -2.35 8.43
C LEU A 113 13.63 -3.09 8.23
N TRP A 114 13.72 -3.99 7.23
CA TRP A 114 14.96 -4.69 6.92
C TRP A 114 16.06 -3.73 6.48
N LEU A 115 15.70 -2.55 5.97
CA LEU A 115 16.64 -1.53 5.55
C LEU A 115 17.18 -0.67 6.71
N LEU A 116 16.61 -0.76 7.92
CA LEU A 116 17.09 0.02 9.07
C LEU A 116 18.53 -0.35 9.46
N GLY A 117 18.84 -1.65 9.54
CA GLY A 117 20.18 -2.13 9.88
C GLY A 117 21.25 -1.62 8.90
N PRO A 118 21.10 -1.89 7.59
CA PRO A 118 21.98 -1.34 6.57
C PRO A 118 22.10 0.18 6.58
N ALA A 119 20.98 0.90 6.79
CA ALA A 119 20.98 2.37 6.87
C ALA A 119 21.81 2.89 8.06
N ILE A 120 21.68 2.27 9.23
CA ILE A 120 22.46 2.62 10.43
C ILE A 120 23.96 2.39 10.17
N VAL A 121 24.32 1.21 9.66
CA VAL A 121 25.72 0.86 9.37
C VAL A 121 26.32 1.85 8.36
N ALA A 122 25.60 2.15 7.28
CA ALA A 122 26.05 3.11 6.28
C ALA A 122 26.22 4.53 6.87
N GLY A 123 25.28 4.98 7.70
CA GLY A 123 25.34 6.28 8.35
C GLY A 123 26.50 6.43 9.35
N LEU A 124 26.92 5.33 9.98
CA LEU A 124 28.07 5.32 10.90
C LEU A 124 29.42 5.26 10.17
N ILE A 125 29.50 4.55 9.04
CA ILE A 125 30.75 4.36 8.29
C ILE A 125 31.05 5.56 7.39
N ILE A 126 30.03 6.19 6.80
CA ILE A 126 30.20 7.25 5.80
C ILE A 126 29.92 8.61 6.47
N PRO A 127 30.93 9.46 6.71
CA PRO A 127 30.78 10.75 7.37
C PRO A 127 30.24 11.81 6.40
N ASN A 128 29.03 11.59 5.87
CA ASN A 128 28.32 12.51 4.99
C ASN A 128 26.98 12.89 5.61
N ILE A 129 26.87 14.12 6.09
CA ILE A 129 25.67 14.62 6.80
C ILE A 129 24.41 14.57 5.93
N LYS A 130 24.54 14.75 4.60
CA LYS A 130 23.40 14.68 3.67
C LYS A 130 22.90 13.25 3.53
N LEU A 131 23.82 12.29 3.40
CA LEU A 131 23.49 10.86 3.37
C LEU A 131 22.83 10.43 4.69
N GLN A 132 23.44 10.80 5.82
CA GLN A 132 22.91 10.51 7.16
C GLN A 132 21.50 11.07 7.35
N ALA A 133 21.25 12.31 6.89
CA ALA A 133 19.93 12.93 6.94
C ALA A 133 18.89 12.17 6.10
N VAL A 134 19.23 11.76 4.88
CA VAL A 134 18.36 10.95 4.02
C VAL A 134 18.05 9.60 4.67
N MET A 135 19.07 8.90 5.18
CA MET A 135 18.90 7.61 5.86
C MET A 135 18.02 7.73 7.10
N LEU A 136 18.29 8.72 7.97
CA LEU A 136 17.49 8.96 9.16
C LEU A 136 16.04 9.27 8.81
N THR A 137 15.81 10.06 7.76
CA THR A 137 14.47 10.40 7.27
C THR A 137 13.75 9.16 6.76
N ALA A 138 14.42 8.32 5.95
CA ALA A 138 13.87 7.06 5.47
C ALA A 138 13.50 6.12 6.61
N MET A 139 14.41 5.94 7.57
CA MET A 139 14.18 5.14 8.77
C MET A 139 12.98 5.63 9.57
N ALA A 140 12.84 6.95 9.75
CA ALA A 140 11.72 7.54 10.46
C ALA A 140 10.39 7.26 9.75
N ILE A 141 10.33 7.43 8.42
CA ILE A 141 9.13 7.13 7.63
C ILE A 141 8.72 5.66 7.79
N GLU A 142 9.65 4.72 7.61
CA GLU A 142 9.36 3.29 7.70
C GLU A 142 8.98 2.86 9.13
N ALA A 143 9.66 3.39 10.15
CA ALA A 143 9.32 3.11 11.54
C ALA A 143 7.94 3.65 11.93
N ILE A 144 7.60 4.88 11.51
CA ILE A 144 6.28 5.48 11.72
C ILE A 144 5.22 4.65 10.99
N TRP A 145 5.46 4.29 9.73
CA TRP A 145 4.54 3.47 8.94
C TRP A 145 4.28 2.13 9.64
N PHE A 146 5.32 1.44 10.09
CA PHE A 146 5.19 0.15 10.78
C PHE A 146 4.48 0.28 12.13
N ALA A 147 4.83 1.32 12.91
CA ALA A 147 4.17 1.59 14.18
C ALA A 147 2.67 1.85 13.99
N ARG A 148 2.29 2.67 12.99
CA ARG A 148 0.89 2.90 12.64
C ARG A 148 0.18 1.60 12.26
N GLN A 149 0.79 0.79 11.41
CA GLN A 149 0.20 -0.49 11.00
C GLN A 149 0.01 -1.43 12.20
N ARG A 150 0.96 -1.48 13.13
CA ARG A 150 0.85 -2.29 14.34
C ARG A 150 -0.23 -1.78 15.30
N MET A 151 -0.30 -0.47 15.53
CA MET A 151 -1.31 0.14 16.40
C MET A 151 -2.72 -0.07 15.85
N PHE A 152 -2.97 0.25 14.58
CA PHE A 152 -4.29 0.05 13.98
C PHE A 152 -4.61 -1.44 13.76
N GLY A 153 -3.59 -2.29 13.60
CA GLY A 153 -3.75 -3.74 13.50
C GLY A 153 -4.23 -4.41 14.81
N GLN A 154 -3.94 -3.81 15.97
CA GLN A 154 -4.37 -4.35 17.27
C GLN A 154 -5.87 -4.18 17.53
N GLY A 155 -6.50 -3.15 16.96
CA GLY A 155 -7.93 -2.88 17.11
C GLY A 155 -8.85 -3.74 16.25
N ARG A 156 -8.30 -4.49 15.29
CA ARG A 156 -9.07 -5.20 14.26
C ARG A 156 -10.13 -6.15 14.83
N GLN A 157 -11.38 -5.89 14.48
CA GLN A 157 -12.53 -6.72 14.82
C GLN A 157 -12.43 -8.15 14.26
N LEU A 158 -12.94 -9.13 15.02
CA LEU A 158 -13.10 -10.51 14.56
C LEU A 158 -14.48 -10.71 13.93
N TYR A 159 -14.48 -11.25 12.71
CA TYR A 159 -15.67 -11.59 11.95
C TYR A 159 -15.80 -13.12 11.91
N PRO A 160 -16.84 -13.70 12.54
CA PRO A 160 -17.12 -15.13 12.37
C PRO A 160 -17.33 -15.45 10.89
N LEU A 161 -16.71 -16.51 10.38
CA LEU A 161 -16.95 -16.94 9.01
C LEU A 161 -18.30 -17.66 8.91
N LYS A 162 -19.11 -17.28 7.90
CA LYS A 162 -20.39 -17.93 7.61
C LYS A 162 -20.15 -19.31 7.00
N ASP A 163 -21.18 -20.17 7.01
CA ASP A 163 -21.09 -21.55 6.49
C ASP A 163 -20.56 -21.63 5.05
N ARG A 164 -20.96 -20.69 4.19
CA ARG A 164 -20.45 -20.61 2.80
C ARG A 164 -18.97 -20.30 2.73
N ASP A 165 -18.50 -19.31 3.50
CA ASP A 165 -17.07 -18.97 3.58
C ASP A 165 -16.26 -20.15 4.14
N LEU A 166 -16.80 -20.83 5.16
CA LEU A 166 -16.19 -22.02 5.74
C LEU A 166 -16.12 -23.18 4.75
N SER A 167 -17.17 -23.40 3.97
CA SER A 167 -17.21 -24.46 2.95
C SER A 167 -16.14 -24.25 1.89
N VAL A 168 -16.03 -23.04 1.34
CA VAL A 168 -14.98 -22.68 0.37
C VAL A 168 -13.60 -22.82 1.00
N LEU A 169 -13.40 -22.26 2.20
CA LEU A 169 -12.12 -22.33 2.89
C LEU A 169 -11.68 -23.78 3.19
N LYS A 170 -12.58 -24.64 3.69
CA LYS A 170 -12.30 -26.06 3.95
C LYS A 170 -11.95 -26.81 2.68
N THR A 171 -12.68 -26.54 1.59
CA THR A 171 -12.42 -27.13 0.28
C THR A 171 -11.02 -26.78 -0.22
N GLN A 172 -10.65 -25.49 -0.19
CA GLN A 172 -9.31 -25.03 -0.60
C GLN A 172 -8.20 -25.57 0.33
N ALA A 173 -8.51 -25.71 1.62
CA ALA A 173 -7.59 -26.24 2.61
C ALA A 173 -7.46 -27.77 2.60
N LYS A 174 -8.33 -28.49 1.86
CA LYS A 174 -8.47 -29.96 1.95
C LYS A 174 -8.67 -30.41 3.40
N ASP A 175 -9.57 -29.71 4.10
CA ASP A 175 -9.90 -29.87 5.52
C ASP A 175 -8.77 -29.60 6.53
N ASP A 176 -7.54 -29.32 6.10
CA ASP A 176 -6.43 -28.94 6.99
C ASP A 176 -6.23 -27.42 7.03
N LEU A 177 -7.12 -26.74 7.76
CA LEU A 177 -7.07 -25.29 7.95
C LEU A 177 -5.77 -24.80 8.59
N LYS A 178 -5.18 -25.58 9.51
CA LYS A 178 -3.96 -25.19 10.22
C LYS A 178 -2.76 -25.21 9.28
N ALA A 179 -2.60 -26.26 8.47
CA ALA A 179 -1.54 -26.34 7.48
C ALA A 179 -1.73 -25.34 6.35
N PHE A 180 -2.97 -25.14 5.87
CA PHE A 180 -3.29 -24.14 4.85
C PHE A 180 -2.91 -22.74 5.31
N ARG A 181 -3.34 -22.34 6.52
CA ARG A 181 -2.98 -21.06 7.13
C ARG A 181 -1.47 -20.87 7.21
N ARG A 182 -0.72 -21.90 7.65
CA ARG A 182 0.75 -21.84 7.77
C ARG A 182 1.43 -21.74 6.42
N ARG A 183 1.00 -22.54 5.44
CA ARG A 183 1.56 -22.59 4.08
C ARG A 183 1.41 -21.24 3.36
N HIS A 184 0.25 -20.61 3.49
CA HIS A 184 -0.08 -19.35 2.83
C HIS A 184 0.13 -18.12 3.71
N HIS A 185 0.53 -18.31 4.98
CA HIS A 185 0.79 -17.26 5.98
C HIS A 185 -0.39 -16.30 6.17
N ILE A 186 -1.60 -16.84 6.24
CA ILE A 186 -2.83 -16.06 6.42
C ILE A 186 -2.93 -15.65 7.89
N ARG A 187 -2.53 -14.42 8.22
CA ARG A 187 -2.48 -13.90 9.60
C ARG A 187 -3.88 -13.54 10.12
N GLU A 188 -4.78 -13.24 9.20
CA GLU A 188 -6.15 -12.84 9.41
C GLU A 188 -7.02 -14.02 9.83
N LEU A 189 -6.65 -15.25 9.44
CA LEU A 189 -7.40 -16.45 9.76
C LEU A 189 -7.12 -16.89 11.21
N VAL A 190 -8.10 -16.66 12.06
CA VAL A 190 -8.09 -17.04 13.48
C VAL A 190 -8.84 -18.36 13.64
N LEU A 191 -8.10 -19.37 14.10
CA LEU A 191 -8.62 -20.69 14.40
C LEU A 191 -8.71 -20.80 15.93
N SER A 192 -9.92 -20.74 16.49
CA SER A 192 -10.19 -21.14 17.89
C SER A 192 -10.78 -22.55 17.91
N ASN A 193 -10.87 -23.16 19.09
CA ASN A 193 -11.30 -24.56 19.22
C ASN A 193 -12.72 -24.80 18.68
N ASP A 194 -13.60 -23.79 18.78
CA ASP A 194 -15.02 -23.92 18.43
C ASP A 194 -15.46 -22.98 17.30
N ALA A 195 -14.58 -22.10 16.81
CA ALA A 195 -14.92 -21.15 15.76
C ALA A 195 -13.75 -20.83 14.84
N VAL A 196 -14.09 -20.53 13.59
CA VAL A 196 -13.15 -20.00 12.61
C VAL A 196 -13.60 -18.58 12.29
N SER A 197 -12.70 -17.64 12.55
CA SER A 197 -12.97 -16.22 12.42
C SER A 197 -11.91 -15.53 11.58
N TRP A 198 -12.26 -14.37 11.06
CA TRP A 198 -11.41 -13.52 10.26
C TRP A 198 -11.12 -12.21 11.00
N ARG A 199 -9.84 -11.88 11.20
CA ARG A 199 -9.42 -10.58 11.73
C ARG A 199 -9.51 -9.56 10.61
N GLY A 200 -10.58 -8.78 10.62
CA GLY A 200 -10.98 -7.92 9.51
C GLY A 200 -10.19 -6.63 9.39
N CYS A 201 -10.30 -5.98 8.23
CA CYS A 201 -9.85 -4.60 8.05
C CYS A 201 -10.91 -3.61 8.55
N GLU A 202 -10.45 -2.38 8.80
CA GLU A 202 -11.23 -1.22 9.21
C GLU A 202 -10.82 -0.01 8.36
N LYS A 203 -11.60 1.07 8.44
CA LYS A 203 -11.37 2.35 7.72
C LYS A 203 -9.98 2.94 7.95
N THR A 204 -9.38 2.68 9.11
CA THR A 204 -8.05 3.20 9.51
C THR A 204 -6.90 2.22 9.19
N THR A 205 -7.20 1.04 8.64
CA THR A 205 -6.22 0.00 8.33
C THR A 205 -6.12 -0.23 6.83
N ALA A 206 -5.04 -0.89 6.38
CA ALA A 206 -4.99 -1.42 5.02
C ALA A 206 -6.11 -2.47 4.78
N PRO A 207 -6.68 -2.53 3.56
CA PRO A 207 -7.66 -3.56 3.20
C PRO A 207 -7.05 -4.96 3.31
N CYS A 208 -7.90 -5.98 3.41
CA CYS A 208 -7.44 -7.36 3.32
C CYS A 208 -6.74 -7.60 1.95
N PRO A 209 -5.67 -8.41 1.90
CA PRO A 209 -4.99 -8.83 0.66
C PRO A 209 -5.91 -9.54 -0.36
N PHE A 210 -6.79 -8.79 -1.03
CA PHE A 210 -7.82 -9.32 -1.92
C PHE A 210 -7.26 -10.24 -3.00
N ASN A 211 -6.23 -9.79 -3.72
CA ASN A 211 -5.61 -10.58 -4.78
C ASN A 211 -5.04 -11.91 -4.27
N LEU A 212 -4.55 -11.95 -3.03
CA LEU A 212 -4.08 -13.20 -2.44
C LEU A 212 -5.26 -14.14 -2.16
N TYR A 213 -6.28 -13.66 -1.45
CA TYR A 213 -7.35 -14.55 -1.00
C TYR A 213 -8.28 -14.98 -2.13
N VAL A 214 -8.77 -14.04 -2.93
CA VAL A 214 -9.77 -14.34 -3.96
C VAL A 214 -9.09 -14.91 -5.20
N ASN A 215 -8.22 -14.14 -5.85
CA ASN A 215 -7.67 -14.52 -7.16
C ASN A 215 -6.66 -15.67 -7.11
N ARG A 216 -5.84 -15.76 -6.06
CA ARG A 216 -4.77 -16.78 -5.97
C ARG A 216 -5.16 -18.02 -5.17
N LEU A 217 -5.90 -17.84 -4.07
CA LEU A 217 -6.29 -18.94 -3.19
C LEU A 217 -7.72 -19.43 -3.43
N GLY A 218 -8.51 -18.73 -4.24
CA GLY A 218 -9.90 -19.11 -4.53
C GLY A 218 -10.79 -19.09 -3.29
N LEU A 219 -10.51 -18.18 -2.36
CA LEU A 219 -11.35 -17.91 -1.20
C LEU A 219 -12.41 -16.87 -1.56
N ASN A 220 -13.49 -16.84 -0.79
CA ASN A 220 -14.43 -15.74 -0.84
C ASN A 220 -13.79 -14.43 -0.34
N THR A 221 -14.36 -13.30 -0.75
CA THR A 221 -13.96 -11.98 -0.28
C THR A 221 -14.11 -11.91 1.23
N ALA A 222 -13.10 -11.36 1.92
CA ALA A 222 -13.12 -11.30 3.38
C ALA A 222 -14.40 -10.61 3.89
N PRO A 223 -15.07 -11.14 4.94
CA PRO A 223 -16.37 -10.64 5.39
C PRO A 223 -16.33 -9.14 5.73
N CYS A 224 -15.27 -8.69 6.39
CA CYS A 224 -15.03 -7.27 6.64
C CYS A 224 -15.02 -6.41 5.38
N CYS A 225 -14.37 -6.86 4.29
CA CYS A 225 -14.32 -6.13 3.03
C CYS A 225 -15.70 -6.05 2.38
N ARG A 226 -16.49 -7.13 2.41
CA ARG A 226 -17.87 -7.12 1.91
C ARG A 226 -18.77 -6.14 2.67
N GLU A 227 -18.65 -6.08 4.00
CA GLU A 227 -19.38 -5.08 4.79
C GLU A 227 -18.94 -3.65 4.44
N HIS A 228 -17.63 -3.39 4.29
CA HIS A 228 -17.15 -2.06 3.89
C HIS A 228 -17.60 -1.66 2.47
N MET A 229 -17.65 -2.61 1.53
CA MET A 229 -18.17 -2.37 0.17
C MET A 229 -19.66 -2.04 0.19
N LYS A 230 -20.43 -2.75 1.01
CA LYS A 230 -21.84 -2.45 1.24
C LYS A 230 -22.04 -1.05 1.83
N ASP A 231 -21.29 -0.69 2.86
CA ASP A 231 -21.36 0.65 3.47
C ASP A 231 -20.98 1.75 2.48
N LEU A 232 -19.95 1.51 1.66
CA LEU A 232 -19.53 2.42 0.59
C LEU A 232 -20.62 2.57 -0.47
N SER A 233 -21.26 1.47 -0.88
CA SER A 233 -22.38 1.45 -1.83
C SER A 233 -23.53 2.32 -1.34
N HIS A 234 -23.95 2.13 -0.09
CA HIS A 234 -25.00 2.95 0.52
C HIS A 234 -24.62 4.44 0.58
N TYR A 235 -23.36 4.74 0.92
CA TYR A 235 -22.88 6.12 0.96
C TYR A 235 -22.93 6.78 -0.42
N VAL A 236 -22.41 6.10 -1.45
CA VAL A 236 -22.38 6.61 -2.84
C VAL A 236 -23.80 6.78 -3.38
N ALA A 237 -24.68 5.78 -3.22
CA ALA A 237 -26.08 5.87 -3.63
C ALA A 237 -26.82 7.03 -2.93
N GLY A 238 -26.54 7.24 -1.63
CA GLY A 238 -27.08 8.37 -0.87
C GLY A 238 -26.58 9.72 -1.36
N ALA A 239 -25.32 9.82 -1.77
CA ALA A 239 -24.76 11.04 -2.38
C ALA A 239 -25.41 11.33 -3.74
N LEU A 240 -25.50 10.33 -4.62
CA LEU A 240 -26.14 10.45 -5.93
C LEU A 240 -27.62 10.86 -5.81
N SER A 241 -28.35 10.27 -4.85
CA SER A 241 -29.74 10.65 -4.55
C SER A 241 -29.87 12.12 -4.17
N LYS A 242 -28.97 12.65 -3.33
CA LYS A 242 -28.97 14.06 -2.91
C LYS A 242 -28.67 15.02 -4.06
N MET A 243 -27.93 14.56 -5.07
CA MET A 243 -27.62 15.32 -6.27
C MET A 243 -28.76 15.26 -7.30
N GLY A 244 -29.81 14.48 -7.04
CA GLY A 244 -30.90 14.24 -7.99
C GLY A 244 -30.51 13.32 -9.14
N ALA A 245 -29.39 12.59 -9.02
CA ALA A 245 -28.91 11.69 -10.05
C ALA A 245 -29.70 10.37 -10.01
N VAL A 246 -30.29 9.98 -11.15
CA VAL A 246 -30.93 8.67 -11.30
C VAL A 246 -29.83 7.61 -11.40
N HIS A 247 -29.86 6.61 -10.53
CA HIS A 247 -28.83 5.59 -10.43
C HIS A 247 -29.43 4.23 -10.04
N TRP A 248 -28.72 3.15 -10.37
CA TRP A 248 -29.11 1.77 -10.05
C TRP A 248 -27.87 0.89 -9.86
N LEU A 249 -28.03 -0.22 -9.14
CA LEU A 249 -27.00 -1.27 -9.06
C LEU A 249 -26.85 -1.92 -10.43
N GLU A 250 -25.62 -2.23 -10.82
CA GLU A 250 -25.30 -2.84 -12.11
C GLU A 250 -24.51 -4.15 -11.93
N GLY A 251 -24.36 -4.91 -13.01
CA GLY A 251 -23.36 -5.97 -13.10
C GLY A 251 -23.48 -7.04 -12.01
N GLY A 252 -22.33 -7.40 -11.41
CA GLY A 252 -22.26 -8.40 -10.35
C GLY A 252 -22.98 -7.97 -9.07
N SER A 253 -23.01 -6.66 -8.80
CA SER A 253 -23.73 -6.08 -7.66
C SER A 253 -25.25 -6.25 -7.78
N LEU A 254 -25.82 -6.00 -8.96
CA LEU A 254 -27.24 -6.25 -9.23
C LEU A 254 -27.57 -7.75 -9.16
N LEU A 255 -26.72 -8.58 -9.74
CA LEU A 255 -26.89 -10.04 -9.71
C LEU A 255 -26.89 -10.56 -8.26
N GLY A 256 -25.95 -10.10 -7.43
CA GLY A 256 -25.90 -10.40 -6.01
C GLY A 256 -27.19 -9.97 -5.32
N ALA A 257 -27.62 -8.73 -5.52
CA ALA A 257 -28.84 -8.21 -4.89
C ALA A 257 -30.08 -9.07 -5.19
N ILE A 258 -30.20 -9.59 -6.41
CA ILE A 258 -31.31 -10.46 -6.83
C ILE A 258 -31.13 -11.90 -6.30
N ARG A 259 -29.95 -12.48 -6.47
CA ARG A 259 -29.67 -13.90 -6.21
C ARG A 259 -29.48 -14.19 -4.72
N GLU A 260 -28.83 -13.29 -4.00
CA GLU A 260 -28.42 -13.47 -2.60
C GLU A 260 -29.30 -12.68 -1.64
N ASN A 261 -30.56 -12.42 -2.02
CA ASN A 261 -31.57 -11.78 -1.19
C ASN A 261 -31.12 -10.41 -0.63
N GLY A 262 -30.64 -9.54 -1.51
CA GLY A 262 -30.17 -8.20 -1.17
C GLY A 262 -28.73 -8.11 -0.67
N ALA A 263 -27.91 -9.15 -0.86
CA ALA A 263 -26.48 -9.17 -0.49
C ALA A 263 -25.56 -9.14 -1.72
N LEU A 264 -24.28 -8.79 -1.54
CA LEU A 264 -23.25 -8.97 -2.56
C LEU A 264 -22.96 -10.47 -2.77
N LEU A 265 -22.48 -10.86 -3.95
CA LEU A 265 -21.93 -12.20 -4.13
C LEU A 265 -20.72 -12.38 -3.20
N ASP A 266 -20.54 -13.59 -2.66
CA ASP A 266 -19.52 -13.83 -1.64
C ASP A 266 -18.07 -13.60 -2.14
N TRP A 267 -17.86 -13.59 -3.46
CA TRP A 267 -16.57 -13.42 -4.14
C TRP A 267 -16.39 -12.06 -4.85
N GLU A 268 -17.29 -11.08 -4.68
CA GLU A 268 -17.11 -9.76 -5.32
C GLU A 268 -15.87 -9.02 -4.82
N ASP A 269 -15.16 -8.31 -5.72
CA ASP A 269 -14.11 -7.33 -5.40
C ASP A 269 -14.61 -5.90 -5.25
N ASP A 270 -15.73 -5.58 -5.88
CA ASP A 270 -16.18 -4.21 -6.06
C ASP A 270 -17.71 -4.07 -6.03
N VAL A 271 -18.17 -2.84 -6.25
CA VAL A 271 -19.59 -2.51 -6.39
C VAL A 271 -19.79 -1.65 -7.61
N ASP A 272 -20.66 -2.11 -8.51
CA ASP A 272 -21.02 -1.41 -9.74
C ASP A 272 -22.32 -0.60 -9.54
N ILE A 273 -22.25 0.70 -9.81
CA ILE A 273 -23.39 1.61 -9.82
C ILE A 273 -23.41 2.36 -11.15
N SER A 274 -24.50 2.23 -11.88
CA SER A 274 -24.78 3.00 -13.09
C SER A 274 -25.49 4.31 -12.72
N VAL A 275 -25.15 5.39 -13.43
CA VAL A 275 -25.80 6.70 -13.29
C VAL A 275 -26.28 7.18 -14.65
N LEU A 276 -27.53 7.63 -14.73
CA LEU A 276 -28.09 8.22 -15.95
C LEU A 276 -27.54 9.63 -16.14
N LEU A 277 -26.80 9.84 -17.23
CA LEU A 277 -26.38 11.16 -17.66
C LEU A 277 -27.46 11.80 -18.53
N THR A 278 -27.70 13.09 -18.30
CA THR A 278 -28.65 13.92 -19.03
C THR A 278 -28.02 15.26 -19.37
N ALA A 279 -28.72 16.14 -20.09
CA ALA A 279 -28.22 17.50 -20.36
C ALA A 279 -27.99 18.30 -19.07
N ASP A 280 -28.77 18.03 -18.02
CA ASP A 280 -28.68 18.65 -16.70
C ASP A 280 -27.90 17.82 -15.68
N MET A 281 -27.56 16.57 -15.95
CA MET A 281 -26.73 15.69 -15.11
C MET A 281 -25.52 15.19 -15.90
N THR A 282 -24.43 15.95 -15.87
CA THR A 282 -23.18 15.67 -16.58
C THR A 282 -22.09 15.19 -15.63
N TRP A 283 -20.97 14.69 -16.18
CA TRP A 283 -19.79 14.31 -15.38
C TRP A 283 -19.28 15.44 -14.48
N ASP A 284 -19.27 16.68 -14.97
CA ASP A 284 -18.80 17.85 -14.20
C ASP A 284 -19.66 18.15 -12.98
N LYS A 285 -20.93 17.71 -12.98
CA LYS A 285 -21.82 17.83 -11.83
C LYS A 285 -21.67 16.68 -10.83
N LEU A 286 -21.06 15.57 -11.24
CA LEU A 286 -20.85 14.38 -10.40
C LEU A 286 -19.55 14.43 -9.58
N THR A 287 -18.65 15.38 -9.87
CA THR A 287 -17.38 15.62 -9.16
C THR A 287 -17.48 16.68 -8.09
#